data_AF-A0A1S1R8A7-F1
#
_entry.id   AF-A0A1S1R8A7-F1
#
_cell.length_a   1.000
_cell.length_b   1.000
_cell.length_c   1.000
_cell.angle_alpha   90.00
_cell.angle_beta   90.00
_cell.angle_gamma   90.00
#
_symmetry.space_group_name_H-M   'P 1'
#
loop_
_entity.id
_entity.type
_entity.pdbx_description
1 polymer ?
#
loop_
_entity_poly.entity_id
_entity_poly.type
_entity_poly.pdbx_seq_one_letter_code
_entity_poly.pdbx_strand_id
1 'polypeptide(L)'
;MSDRGQQDGGWGPPHELLVVLDGDTAVASAALERVAGWGQVTSRLEPRLALVLLPAERIGDACGVPGVAGVFEEEVPEALLGTLRLEEQLFVGGWQARGRPKPSRRRDGEPWDAPT
;
A
#
# COMPACT_ATOMS: atom_id res chain seq x y z
N MET A 1 -0.96 -41.62 17.02
CA MET A 1 0.16 -40.66 16.99
C MET A 1 -0.46 -39.28 17.00
N SER A 2 -0.18 -38.53 18.05
CA SER A 2 -0.85 -37.29 18.38
C SER A 2 -0.63 -36.20 17.34
N ASP A 3 -1.76 -35.62 16.94
CA ASP A 3 -1.98 -34.20 16.70
C ASP A 3 -1.04 -33.33 17.54
N ARG A 4 -0.25 -32.48 16.87
CA ARG A 4 0.44 -31.33 17.47
C ARG A 4 0.40 -30.20 16.46
N GLY A 5 -0.34 -29.16 16.85
CA GLY A 5 -0.63 -27.98 16.07
C GLY A 5 0.62 -27.26 15.60
N GLN A 6 0.63 -27.00 14.30
CA GLN A 6 1.29 -25.82 13.76
C GLN A 6 0.27 -24.67 13.86
N GLN A 7 0.14 -24.10 15.05
CA GLN A 7 -0.38 -22.73 15.15
C GLN A 7 0.82 -21.82 14.98
N ASP A 8 1.19 -21.56 13.72
CA ASP A 8 1.98 -20.38 13.43
C ASP A 8 1.08 -19.20 13.78
N GLY A 9 1.42 -18.49 14.86
CA GLY A 9 0.83 -17.21 15.25
C GLY A 9 1.20 -16.12 14.24
N GLY A 10 0.92 -16.38 12.97
CA GLY A 10 1.10 -15.48 11.86
C GLY A 10 0.01 -14.43 11.92
N TRP A 11 0.40 -13.24 12.36
CA TRP A 11 -0.02 -11.95 11.82
C TRP A 11 -0.73 -12.17 10.48
N GLY A 12 -1.99 -11.75 10.36
CA GLY A 12 -2.77 -11.94 9.14
C GLY A 12 -2.03 -11.49 7.88
N PRO A 13 -2.50 -11.84 6.67
CA PRO A 13 -1.77 -11.53 5.44
C PRO A 13 -1.43 -10.03 5.41
N PRO A 14 -0.15 -9.64 5.26
CA PRO A 14 0.24 -8.24 5.27
C PRO A 14 -0.47 -7.49 4.13
N HIS A 15 -1.06 -6.34 4.45
CA HIS A 15 -1.78 -5.51 3.50
C HIS A 15 -0.84 -4.41 3.00
N GLU A 16 -0.72 -4.24 1.68
CA GLU A 16 0.01 -3.09 1.11
C GLU A 16 -0.90 -1.86 1.15
N LEU A 17 -0.55 -0.92 2.02
CA LEU A 17 -1.30 0.30 2.24
C LEU A 17 -0.58 1.47 1.58
N LEU A 18 -1.36 2.41 1.06
CA LEU A 18 -0.87 3.74 0.73
C LEU A 18 -0.95 4.63 1.97
N VAL A 19 0.19 5.16 2.39
CA VAL A 19 0.29 6.18 3.44
C VAL A 19 0.52 7.54 2.77
N VAL A 20 -0.37 8.48 3.07
CA VAL A 20 -0.24 9.89 2.68
C VAL A 20 0.24 10.67 3.89
N LEU A 21 1.33 11.40 3.72
CA LEU A 21 2.02 12.19 4.74
C LEU A 21 1.76 13.68 4.49
N ASP A 22 1.99 14.47 5.54
CA ASP A 22 1.98 15.93 5.45
C ASP A 22 3.02 16.44 4.41
N GLY A 23 2.80 17.65 3.90
CA GLY A 23 3.73 18.30 2.96
C GLY A 23 5.03 18.78 3.60
N ASP A 24 5.09 18.92 4.93
CA ASP A 24 6.34 19.20 5.65
C ASP A 24 7.27 17.97 5.64
N THR A 25 8.43 18.11 4.99
CA THR A 25 9.39 17.01 4.80
C THR A 25 9.90 16.41 6.11
N ALA A 26 10.16 17.23 7.13
CA ALA A 26 10.72 16.74 8.40
C ALA A 26 9.66 15.95 9.18
N VAL A 27 8.43 16.49 9.22
CA VAL A 27 7.28 15.81 9.83
C VAL A 27 6.95 14.52 9.10
N ALA A 28 6.92 14.55 7.76
CA ALA A 28 6.65 13.38 6.93
C ALA A 28 7.70 12.27 7.12
N SER A 29 8.99 12.62 7.21
CA SER A 29 10.05 11.64 7.44
C SER A 29 9.91 10.97 8.80
N ALA A 30 9.68 11.75 9.86
CA ALA A 30 9.50 11.20 11.22
C ALA A 30 8.25 10.32 11.32
N ALA A 31 7.15 10.73 10.66
CA ALA A 31 5.94 9.93 10.59
C ALA A 31 6.17 8.60 9.87
N LEU A 32 6.84 8.62 8.71
CA LEU A 32 7.15 7.41 7.95
C LEU A 32 8.09 6.48 8.70
N GLU A 33 9.13 6.99 9.36
CA GLU A 33 10.02 6.19 10.20
C GLU A 33 9.27 5.46 11.31
N ARG A 34 8.31 6.14 11.94
CA ARG A 34 7.48 5.53 12.97
C ARG A 34 6.59 4.42 12.41
N VAL A 35 5.95 4.66 11.27
CA VAL A 35 5.12 3.66 10.60
C VAL A 35 5.96 2.46 10.11
N ALA A 36 7.15 2.72 9.57
CA ALA A 36 8.10 1.70 9.14
C ALA A 36 8.58 0.81 10.30
N GLY A 37 8.54 1.30 11.54
CA GLY A 37 8.82 0.49 12.73
C GLY A 37 7.81 -0.66 12.97
N TRP A 38 6.68 -0.67 12.27
CA TRP A 38 5.63 -1.70 12.40
C TRP A 38 5.51 -2.63 11.19
N GLY A 39 6.31 -2.41 10.14
CA GLY A 39 6.21 -3.17 8.91
C GLY A 39 7.32 -2.86 7.92
N GLN A 40 7.01 -2.89 6.62
CA GLN A 40 8.00 -2.70 5.57
C GLN A 40 7.54 -1.67 4.55
N VAL A 41 8.36 -0.65 4.30
CA VAL A 41 8.17 0.29 3.19
C VAL A 41 8.59 -0.39 1.89
N THR A 42 7.66 -0.54 0.95
CA THR A 42 7.91 -1.18 -0.36
C THR A 42 8.19 -0.16 -1.45
N SER A 43 7.69 1.06 -1.31
CA SER A 43 7.93 2.16 -2.24
C SER A 43 7.72 3.52 -1.57
N ARG A 44 8.36 4.56 -2.09
CA ARG A 44 8.22 5.93 -1.61
C ARG A 44 8.25 6.90 -2.78
N LEU A 45 7.39 7.92 -2.73
CA LEU A 45 7.51 9.14 -3.51
C LEU A 45 7.55 10.31 -2.54
N GLU A 46 8.75 10.85 -2.37
CA GLU A 46 9.01 11.90 -1.40
C GLU A 46 8.33 13.24 -1.79
N PRO A 47 7.92 14.03 -0.79
CA PRO A 47 7.94 13.74 0.65
C PRO A 47 6.66 13.04 1.14
N ARG A 48 5.60 12.99 0.32
CA ARG A 48 4.22 12.80 0.81
C ARG A 48 3.67 11.38 0.70
N LEU A 49 4.26 10.48 -0.08
CA LEU A 49 3.65 9.18 -0.34
C LEU A 49 4.59 8.03 -0.03
N ALA A 50 4.04 6.98 0.58
CA ALA A 50 4.73 5.71 0.76
C ALA A 50 3.75 4.54 0.62
N LEU A 51 4.26 3.42 0.12
CA LEU A 51 3.59 2.12 0.20
C LEU A 51 4.21 1.34 1.35
N VAL A 52 3.37 0.83 2.25
CA VAL A 52 3.81 0.12 3.44
C VAL A 52 3.02 -1.17 3.60
N LEU A 53 3.72 -2.28 3.74
CA LEU A 53 3.15 -3.54 4.20
C LEU A 53 3.01 -3.47 5.72
N LEU A 54 1.76 -3.44 6.21
CA LEU A 54 1.47 -3.43 7.65
C LEU A 54 0.54 -4.58 8.05
N PRO A 55 0.68 -5.10 9.29
CA PRO A 55 -0.34 -5.93 9.91
C PRO A 55 -1.66 -5.16 10.10
N ALA A 56 -2.80 -5.83 9.92
CA ALA A 56 -4.13 -5.20 10.01
C ALA A 56 -4.37 -4.51 11.37
N GLU A 57 -3.85 -5.08 12.44
CA GLU A 57 -3.94 -4.54 13.80
C GLU A 57 -3.16 -3.22 14.00
N ARG A 58 -2.24 -2.86 13.10
CA ARG A 58 -1.44 -1.63 13.15
C ARG A 58 -1.96 -0.51 12.26
N ILE A 59 -3.00 -0.75 11.46
CA ILE A 59 -3.58 0.27 10.57
C ILE A 59 -4.11 1.45 11.39
N GLY A 60 -4.85 1.17 12.47
CA GLY A 60 -5.35 2.21 13.37
C GLY A 60 -4.23 3.02 14.04
N ASP A 61 -3.14 2.35 14.44
CA ASP A 61 -1.97 3.02 15.01
C ASP A 61 -1.30 3.96 14.00
N ALA A 62 -1.20 3.54 12.72
CA ALA A 62 -0.67 4.35 11.62
C ALA A 62 -1.50 5.59 11.33
N CYS A 63 -2.84 5.48 11.35
CA CYS A 63 -3.73 6.63 11.22
C CYS A 63 -3.55 7.67 12.34
N GLY A 64 -3.10 7.23 13.52
CA GLY A 64 -2.89 8.11 14.68
C GLY A 64 -1.51 8.79 14.73
N VAL A 65 -0.60 8.50 13.80
CA VAL A 65 0.75 9.08 13.81
C VAL A 65 0.69 10.56 13.38
N PRO A 66 1.22 11.50 14.20
CA PRO A 66 1.35 12.89 13.78
C PRO A 66 2.17 13.01 12.49
N GLY A 67 1.62 13.68 11.47
CA GLY A 67 2.23 13.77 10.14
C GLY A 67 1.70 12.78 9.11
N VAL A 68 0.85 11.82 9.51
CA VAL A 68 0.05 11.01 8.59
C VAL A 68 -1.25 11.74 8.29
N ALA A 69 -1.47 12.08 7.02
CA ALA A 69 -2.70 12.67 6.51
C ALA A 69 -3.75 11.61 6.16
N GLY A 70 -3.34 10.37 5.89
CA GLY A 70 -4.26 9.25 5.67
C GLY A 70 -3.54 7.93 5.40
N VAL A 71 -4.25 6.82 5.65
CA VAL A 71 -3.83 5.46 5.33
C VAL A 71 -4.97 4.81 4.56
N PHE A 72 -4.65 4.22 3.40
CA PHE A 72 -5.65 3.72 2.45
C PHE A 72 -5.32 2.29 2.02
N GLU A 73 -6.34 1.44 1.97
CA GLU A 73 -6.25 0.03 1.57
C GLU A 73 -6.53 -0.20 0.08
N GLU A 74 -7.48 0.55 -0.50
CA GLU A 74 -7.92 0.32 -1.88
C GLU A 74 -8.01 1.60 -2.70
N GLU A 75 -8.56 2.67 -2.11
CA GLU A 75 -8.80 3.92 -2.81
C GLU A 75 -8.46 5.15 -1.97
N VAL A 76 -8.12 6.23 -2.66
CA VAL A 76 -7.91 7.55 -2.06
C VAL A 76 -9.09 8.42 -2.44
N PRO A 77 -9.73 9.12 -1.48
CA PRO A 77 -10.84 10.01 -1.78
C PRO A 77 -10.49 11.06 -2.84
N GLU A 78 -11.41 11.32 -3.78
CA GLU A 78 -11.19 12.28 -4.87
C GLU A 78 -10.79 13.68 -4.38
N ALA A 79 -11.37 14.12 -3.27
CA ALA A 79 -11.03 15.39 -2.64
C ALA A 79 -9.54 15.46 -2.25
N LEU A 80 -8.97 14.37 -1.72
CA LEU A 80 -7.56 14.30 -1.37
C LEU A 80 -6.68 14.16 -2.62
N LEU A 81 -7.08 13.32 -3.58
CA LEU A 81 -6.41 13.19 -4.88
C LEU A 81 -6.28 14.54 -5.59
N GLY A 82 -7.31 15.39 -5.53
CA GLY A 82 -7.30 16.74 -6.10
C GLY A 82 -6.28 17.70 -5.48
N THR A 83 -5.74 17.38 -4.30
CA THR A 83 -4.66 18.15 -3.64
C THR A 83 -3.26 17.68 -4.00
N LEU A 84 -3.15 16.54 -4.69
CA LEU A 84 -1.87 15.93 -5.05
C LEU A 84 -1.37 16.50 -6.38
N ARG A 85 -0.04 16.55 -6.53
CA ARG A 85 0.64 16.86 -7.80
C ARG A 85 0.43 15.72 -8.81
N LEU A 86 0.66 16.00 -10.09
CA LEU A 86 0.49 14.99 -11.15
C LEU A 86 1.30 13.72 -10.89
N GLU A 87 2.56 13.86 -10.47
CA GLU A 87 3.45 12.72 -10.16
C GLU A 87 2.90 11.87 -9.00
N GLU A 88 2.37 12.52 -7.98
CA GLU A 88 1.74 11.90 -6.82
C GLU A 88 0.45 11.17 -7.23
N GLN A 89 -0.38 11.78 -8.07
CA GLN A 89 -1.59 11.13 -8.61
C GLN A 89 -1.23 9.88 -9.44
N LEU A 90 -0.18 9.94 -10.25
CA LEU A 90 0.30 8.79 -11.03
C LEU A 90 0.80 7.66 -10.13
N PHE A 91 1.51 7.99 -9.05
CA PHE A 91 1.94 7.02 -8.05
C PHE A 91 0.75 6.30 -7.42
N VAL A 92 -0.25 7.06 -6.96
CA VAL A 92 -1.49 6.51 -6.40
C VAL A 92 -2.23 5.64 -7.41
N GLY A 93 -2.38 6.11 -8.65
CA GLY A 93 -3.02 5.34 -9.72
C GLY A 93 -2.28 4.03 -10.02
N GLY A 94 -0.95 4.04 -9.98
CA GLY A 94 -0.13 2.84 -10.15
C GLY A 94 -0.29 1.83 -9.01
N TRP A 95 -0.49 2.28 -7.78
CA TRP A 95 -0.82 1.42 -6.63
C TRP A 95 -2.25 0.86 -6.76
N GLN A 96 -3.25 1.70 -7.01
CA GLN A 96 -4.64 1.27 -7.19
C GLN A 96 -4.80 0.25 -8.33
N ALA A 97 -4.03 0.39 -9.40
CA ALA A 97 -4.03 -0.56 -10.52
C ALA A 97 -3.53 -1.95 -10.13
N ARG A 98 -2.68 -2.09 -9.10
CA ARG A 98 -2.16 -3.37 -8.61
C ARG A 98 -3.18 -4.12 -7.75
N GLY A 99 -3.98 -3.40 -6.97
CA GLY A 99 -5.05 -3.97 -6.16
C GLY A 99 -6.23 -4.49 -6.98
N ARG A 100 -6.35 -4.06 -8.24
CA ARG A 100 -7.43 -4.52 -9.13
C ARG A 100 -7.17 -5.95 -9.62
N PRO A 101 -8.20 -6.82 -9.63
CA PRO A 101 -8.09 -8.14 -10.24
C PRO A 101 -7.62 -8.02 -11.69
N LYS A 102 -6.64 -8.84 -12.09
CA LYS A 102 -6.19 -8.90 -13.48
C LYS A 102 -7.40 -9.25 -14.36
N PRO A 103 -7.74 -8.45 -15.38
CA PRO A 103 -8.84 -8.77 -16.26
C PRO A 103 -8.56 -10.11 -16.94
N SER A 104 -9.56 -10.99 -16.97
CA SER A 104 -9.47 -12.25 -17.69
C SER A 104 -9.18 -11.97 -19.16
N ARG A 105 -7.96 -12.28 -19.63
CA ARG A 105 -7.66 -12.13 -21.05
C ARG A 105 -8.21 -13.33 -21.78
N ARG A 106 -8.99 -13.08 -22.84
CA ARG A 106 -9.58 -14.13 -23.71
C ARG A 106 -8.54 -15.05 -24.37
N ARG A 107 -7.23 -14.75 -24.26
CA ARG A 107 -6.10 -15.50 -24.83
C ARG A 107 -4.98 -15.79 -23.81
N ASP A 108 -5.26 -15.83 -22.49
CA ASP A 108 -4.25 -16.33 -21.55
C ASP A 108 -3.99 -17.82 -21.85
N GLY A 109 -2.84 -18.13 -22.49
CA GLY A 109 -2.43 -19.49 -22.89
C GLY A 109 -2.21 -19.72 -24.39
N GLU A 110 -2.49 -18.73 -25.25
CA GLU A 110 -2.19 -18.85 -26.68
C GLU A 110 -0.66 -18.69 -26.90
N PRO A 111 0.00 -19.57 -27.66
CA PRO A 111 1.38 -19.37 -28.07
C PRO A 111 1.52 -18.04 -28.82
N TRP A 112 2.57 -17.28 -28.52
CA TRP A 112 2.88 -16.02 -29.21
C TRP A 112 3.02 -16.19 -30.73
N ASP A 113 3.26 -17.43 -31.19
CA ASP A 113 3.45 -17.80 -32.59
C ASP A 113 2.21 -18.40 -33.27
N ALA A 114 1.02 -18.33 -32.66
CA ALA A 114 -0.20 -18.82 -33.31
C ALA A 114 -0.47 -17.99 -34.59
N PRO A 115 -0.43 -18.59 -35.80
CA PRO A 115 -0.68 -17.86 -37.04
C PRO A 115 -2.12 -17.32 -37.06
N THR A 116 -2.28 -16.10 -37.56
CA THR A 116 -3.59 -15.40 -37.71
C THR A 116 -4.35 -15.91 -38.92
#